data_AF-A0A1I7YBD2-F1
#
_entry.id   AF-A0A1I7YBD2-F1
#
_cell.length_a   1.000
_cell.length_b   1.000
_cell.length_c   1.000
_cell.angle_alpha   90.00
_cell.angle_beta   90.00
_cell.angle_gamma   90.00
#
_symmetry.space_group_name_H-M   'P 1'
#
loop_
_entity.id
_entity.type
_entity.pdbx_description
1 polymer ?
#
loop_
_entity_poly.entity_id
_entity_poly.type
_entity_poly.pdbx_seq_one_letter_code
_entity_poly.pdbx_strand_id
1 'polypeptide(L)'
;MKRLLLLSLVSSCFGTTYVQNLPTGTVVFGTVGEVLISKFHPRDCVLAWKEGSVLPKTFVYNSLKKTCTFLTLVLGTKKASTGEEAYFIESSEDVCKRNFTEAVEDITEAPWSQEVVIIREPEAMVHYNSKATFKKVYRNHRFYELGNGSSINLSCNDGEKHCLCNEALDCGKFSLTSKHIILRGECNGEGRCGVNSYDRWTKKLLHSNTHYVSCGKCADEIKLDTSPPRDPCLPRIEDVEKSKPIGVCDVDQKKVMNKLQVDYLLPYAPTTSEDTAIQAKNDKFYTAEGLFFLQQYCGKDGKCTIMAEDGTMTPVNGGKTYTEVAQKIGDERKPFDDTDAYLRDIVSVTEGSCPPKKCVN
;
A
#
# COMPACT_ATOMS: atom_id res chain seq x y z
N MET A 1 26.18 52.66 -7.80
CA MET A 1 25.45 52.65 -9.10
C MET A 1 25.33 51.21 -9.57
N LYS A 2 24.14 50.62 -9.44
CA LYS A 2 23.81 49.26 -9.92
C LYS A 2 23.63 49.30 -11.44
N ARG A 3 24.43 48.55 -12.20
CA ARG A 3 24.13 48.25 -13.60
C ARG A 3 23.32 46.96 -13.65
N LEU A 4 22.01 47.09 -13.88
CA LEU A 4 21.16 46.00 -14.35
C LEU A 4 21.67 45.59 -15.74
N LEU A 5 22.16 44.36 -15.85
CA LEU A 5 22.33 43.67 -17.12
C LEU A 5 21.01 42.94 -17.41
N LEU A 6 20.10 43.61 -18.13
CA LEU A 6 19.02 42.93 -18.83
C LEU A 6 19.63 42.18 -20.02
N LEU A 7 19.90 40.89 -19.85
CA LEU A 7 20.09 39.98 -20.96
C LEU A 7 18.71 39.53 -21.43
N SER A 8 18.25 40.12 -22.53
CA SER A 8 17.05 39.72 -23.25
C SER A 8 17.19 38.27 -23.71
N LEU A 9 16.36 37.37 -23.19
CA LEU A 9 16.09 36.09 -23.82
C LEU A 9 15.33 36.39 -25.12
N VAL A 10 16.04 36.26 -26.25
CA VAL A 10 15.51 36.54 -27.59
C VAL A 10 14.53 35.44 -27.97
N SER A 11 13.25 35.62 -27.63
CA SER A 11 12.13 34.92 -28.26
C SER A 11 12.00 35.43 -29.69
N SER A 12 12.26 34.60 -30.69
CA SER A 12 12.04 34.96 -32.09
C SER A 12 10.80 34.25 -32.60
N CYS A 13 9.72 35.01 -32.78
CA CYS A 13 8.45 34.57 -33.34
C CYS A 13 8.50 34.66 -34.87
N PHE A 14 8.85 33.57 -35.57
CA PHE A 14 8.64 33.47 -37.03
C PHE A 14 8.12 32.08 -37.39
N GLY A 15 6.86 32.04 -37.87
CA GLY A 15 6.03 30.83 -38.00
C GLY A 15 5.60 30.36 -36.61
N THR A 16 4.30 30.41 -36.28
CA THR A 16 3.74 30.28 -34.91
C THR A 16 4.02 28.93 -34.25
N THR A 17 5.27 28.70 -33.90
CA THR A 17 5.82 27.56 -33.17
C THR A 17 6.66 28.18 -32.07
N TYR A 18 6.15 28.11 -30.85
CA TYR A 18 6.73 28.69 -29.66
C TYR A 18 7.54 27.61 -28.95
N VAL A 19 8.74 27.98 -28.49
CA VAL A 19 9.66 27.08 -27.80
C VAL A 19 9.99 27.64 -26.43
N GLN A 20 9.71 26.87 -25.37
CA GLN A 20 9.97 27.25 -23.99
C GLN A 20 10.96 26.26 -23.37
N ASN A 21 12.01 26.75 -22.73
CA ASN A 21 12.98 25.90 -22.02
C ASN A 21 12.50 25.57 -20.60
N LEU A 22 12.90 24.41 -20.09
CA LEU A 22 12.73 24.05 -18.70
C LEU A 22 13.72 24.78 -17.78
N PRO A 23 13.43 24.86 -16.46
CA PRO A 23 14.39 25.36 -15.48
C PRO A 23 15.73 24.63 -15.57
N THR A 24 16.82 25.41 -15.48
CA THR A 24 18.18 24.87 -15.54
C THR A 24 18.39 23.76 -14.50
N GLY A 25 18.88 22.60 -14.95
CA GLY A 25 19.11 21.44 -14.09
C GLY A 25 17.96 20.43 -14.03
N THR A 26 16.84 20.70 -14.69
CA THR A 26 15.70 19.77 -14.81
C THR A 26 15.43 19.44 -16.28
N VAL A 27 15.20 18.16 -16.57
CA VAL A 27 14.78 17.69 -17.90
C VAL A 27 13.58 16.75 -17.78
N VAL A 28 12.77 16.66 -18.84
CA VAL A 28 11.74 15.63 -18.95
C VAL A 28 12.36 14.28 -19.32
N PHE A 29 11.69 13.19 -18.93
CA PHE A 29 11.99 11.85 -19.41
C PHE A 29 10.72 11.12 -19.82
N GLY A 30 10.87 10.12 -20.66
CA GLY A 30 9.77 9.28 -21.13
C GLY A 30 10.18 8.50 -22.38
N THR A 31 9.21 8.13 -23.20
CA THR A 31 9.46 7.28 -24.37
C THR A 31 10.18 8.07 -25.46
N VAL A 32 11.39 7.63 -25.77
CA VAL A 32 12.28 8.27 -26.75
C VAL A 32 11.76 8.03 -28.17
N GLY A 33 11.60 9.11 -28.93
CA GLY A 33 11.32 9.09 -30.37
C GLY A 33 12.58 9.16 -31.21
N GLU A 34 12.48 9.84 -32.35
CA GLU A 34 13.61 10.07 -33.25
C GLU A 34 14.69 10.95 -32.60
N VAL A 35 15.94 10.58 -32.83
CA VAL A 35 17.12 11.35 -32.39
C VAL A 35 17.74 12.04 -33.59
N LEU A 36 17.74 13.36 -33.58
CA LEU A 36 18.42 14.17 -34.59
C LEU A 36 19.82 14.57 -34.11
N ILE A 37 20.79 14.51 -35.01
CA ILE A 37 22.11 15.13 -34.81
C ILE A 37 22.04 16.52 -35.44
N SER A 38 21.99 17.55 -34.60
CA SER A 38 21.84 18.94 -35.04
C SER A 38 23.12 19.72 -34.80
N LYS A 39 23.54 20.54 -35.77
CA LYS A 39 24.88 21.10 -35.72
C LYS A 39 25.06 22.23 -34.70
N PHE A 40 24.04 23.02 -34.33
CA PHE A 40 24.31 24.23 -33.54
C PHE A 40 23.26 24.64 -32.49
N HIS A 41 21.95 24.49 -32.73
CA HIS A 41 20.94 25.05 -31.83
C HIS A 41 19.68 24.17 -31.69
N PRO A 42 18.97 24.20 -30.53
CA PRO A 42 17.63 23.61 -30.38
C PRO A 42 16.62 23.99 -31.47
N ARG A 43 16.76 25.19 -32.06
CA ARG A 43 15.86 25.71 -33.11
C ARG A 43 16.00 24.92 -34.41
N ASP A 44 17.22 24.52 -34.73
CA ASP A 44 17.51 23.74 -35.93
C ASP A 44 16.81 22.38 -35.87
N CYS A 45 16.64 21.81 -34.67
CA CYS A 45 15.90 20.58 -34.46
C CYS A 45 14.40 20.76 -34.74
N VAL A 46 13.81 21.84 -34.23
CA VAL A 46 12.41 22.19 -34.47
C VAL A 46 12.15 22.39 -35.97
N LEU A 47 13.06 23.06 -36.68
CA LEU A 47 12.95 23.24 -38.13
C LEU A 47 13.02 21.91 -38.88
N ALA A 48 13.99 21.05 -38.55
CA ALA A 48 14.13 19.74 -39.18
C ALA A 48 12.88 18.85 -38.99
N TRP A 49 12.31 18.84 -37.78
CA TRP A 49 11.08 18.12 -37.47
C TRP A 49 9.85 18.68 -38.18
N LYS A 50 9.78 20.01 -38.32
CA LYS A 50 8.72 20.67 -39.07
C LYS A 50 8.76 20.33 -40.56
N GLU A 51 9.95 20.26 -41.16
CA GLU A 51 10.16 19.79 -42.53
C GLU A 51 9.75 18.31 -42.70
N GLY A 52 10.04 17.49 -41.71
CA GLY A 52 9.64 16.07 -41.65
C GLY A 52 8.16 15.82 -41.33
N SER A 53 7.35 16.87 -41.15
CA SER A 53 5.93 16.79 -40.74
C SER A 53 5.67 16.08 -39.40
N VAL A 54 6.67 15.99 -38.52
CA VAL A 54 6.56 15.41 -37.18
C VAL A 54 7.05 16.43 -36.18
N LEU A 55 6.16 17.29 -35.67
CA LEU A 55 6.52 18.29 -34.66
C LEU A 55 6.20 17.77 -33.26
N PRO A 56 7.20 17.38 -32.45
CA PRO A 56 6.95 16.85 -31.12
C PRO A 56 6.50 17.95 -30.16
N LYS A 57 5.76 17.58 -29.10
CA LYS A 57 5.41 18.53 -28.02
C LYS A 57 6.61 18.83 -27.11
N THR A 58 7.53 17.87 -26.96
CA THR A 58 8.68 17.96 -26.07
C THR A 58 9.93 17.35 -26.67
N PHE A 59 11.08 17.92 -26.32
CA PHE A 59 12.37 17.30 -26.62
C PHE A 59 13.44 17.68 -25.60
N VAL A 60 14.48 16.85 -25.57
CA VAL A 60 15.71 17.07 -24.81
C VAL A 60 16.83 17.37 -25.81
N TYR A 61 17.50 18.50 -25.63
CA TYR A 61 18.72 18.86 -26.34
C TYR A 61 19.93 18.57 -25.47
N ASN A 62 20.94 17.93 -26.03
CA ASN A 62 22.24 17.77 -25.39
C ASN A 62 23.29 18.59 -26.12
N SER A 63 23.75 19.66 -25.48
CA SER A 63 24.71 20.63 -26.03
C SER A 63 26.12 20.08 -26.24
N LEU A 64 26.52 19.07 -25.46
CA LEU A 64 27.81 18.39 -25.58
C LEU A 64 27.81 17.40 -26.74
N LYS A 65 26.71 16.63 -26.87
CA LYS A 65 26.55 15.62 -27.92
C LYS A 65 26.01 16.19 -29.23
N LYS A 66 25.49 17.42 -29.22
CA LYS A 66 24.83 18.06 -30.36
C LYS A 66 23.66 17.22 -30.89
N THR A 67 22.85 16.70 -29.95
CA THR A 67 21.72 15.81 -30.26
C THR A 67 20.41 16.39 -29.73
N CYS A 68 19.34 16.13 -30.46
CA CYS A 68 17.97 16.47 -30.11
C CYS A 68 17.14 15.19 -30.08
N THR A 69 16.63 14.86 -28.90
CA THR A 69 15.83 13.66 -28.68
C THR A 69 14.42 14.10 -28.35
N PHE A 70 13.48 13.92 -29.28
CA PHE A 70 12.10 14.22 -28.93
C PHE A 70 11.47 13.08 -28.12
N LEU A 71 10.50 13.43 -27.28
CA LEU A 71 9.75 12.45 -26.50
C LEU A 71 8.38 12.25 -27.13
N THR A 72 8.04 11.00 -27.43
CA THR A 72 6.69 10.61 -27.86
C THR A 72 5.71 10.65 -26.70
N LEU A 73 6.22 10.40 -25.49
CA LEU A 73 5.48 10.41 -24.23
C LEU A 73 6.34 11.01 -23.11
N VAL A 74 5.76 11.86 -22.27
CA VAL A 74 6.41 12.42 -21.08
C VAL A 74 5.87 11.71 -19.83
N LEU A 75 6.77 11.13 -19.04
CA LEU A 75 6.45 10.40 -17.81
C LEU A 75 6.78 11.17 -16.53
N GLY A 76 7.46 12.31 -16.67
CA GLY A 76 7.80 13.20 -15.58
C GLY A 76 9.12 13.91 -15.81
N THR A 77 9.72 14.37 -14.71
CA THR A 77 10.97 15.13 -14.72
C THR A 77 12.08 14.44 -13.94
N LYS A 78 13.32 14.62 -14.38
CA LYS A 78 14.54 14.17 -13.70
C LYS A 78 15.59 15.28 -13.68
N LYS A 79 16.63 15.10 -12.87
CA LYS A 79 17.80 15.99 -12.87
C LYS A 79 18.54 15.86 -14.21
N ALA A 80 18.90 16.99 -14.80
CA ALA A 80 19.65 17.06 -16.05
C ALA A 80 21.02 16.41 -15.90
N SER A 81 21.41 15.61 -16.89
CA SER A 81 22.82 15.22 -17.06
C SER A 81 23.60 16.41 -17.63
N THR A 82 24.93 16.38 -17.53
CA THR A 82 25.77 17.47 -18.03
C THR A 82 25.45 17.81 -19.49
N GLY A 83 25.09 19.08 -19.72
CA GLY A 83 24.77 19.62 -21.04
C GLY A 83 23.36 19.33 -21.56
N GLU A 84 22.50 18.66 -20.79
CA GLU A 84 21.10 18.43 -21.15
C GLU A 84 20.21 19.62 -20.77
N GLU A 85 19.32 19.97 -21.69
CA GLU A 85 18.28 20.98 -21.56
C GLU A 85 17.00 20.44 -22.18
N ALA A 86 15.85 20.70 -21.57
CA ALA A 86 14.57 20.25 -22.10
C ALA A 86 13.73 21.43 -22.58
N TYR A 87 12.88 21.17 -23.57
CA TYR A 87 12.11 22.18 -24.29
C TYR A 87 10.68 21.71 -24.59
N PHE A 88 9.72 22.63 -24.48
CA PHE A 88 8.34 22.52 -24.98
C PHE A 88 8.21 23.17 -26.33
N ILE A 89 7.39 22.58 -27.20
CA ILE A 89 7.00 23.15 -28.49
C ILE A 89 5.46 23.21 -28.52
N GLU A 90 4.92 24.39 -28.79
CA GLU A 90 3.46 24.56 -28.94
C GLU A 90 3.14 25.58 -30.04
N SER A 91 1.95 25.48 -30.64
CA SER A 91 1.47 26.41 -31.66
C SER A 91 0.76 27.65 -31.08
N SER A 92 0.42 27.62 -29.79
CA SER A 92 -0.20 28.75 -29.07
C SER A 92 0.85 29.61 -28.36
N GLU A 93 0.63 30.93 -28.39
CA GLU A 93 1.41 31.91 -27.62
C GLU A 93 1.22 31.71 -26.10
N ASP A 94 0.17 31.01 -25.68
CA ASP A 94 -0.12 30.78 -24.26
C ASP A 94 0.97 29.96 -23.55
N VAL A 95 1.81 29.22 -24.28
CA VAL A 95 2.98 28.55 -23.69
C VAL A 95 3.94 29.54 -23.02
N CYS A 96 4.03 30.78 -23.54
CA CYS A 96 4.83 31.84 -22.92
C CYS A 96 4.20 32.40 -21.63
N LYS A 97 2.92 32.10 -21.38
CA LYS A 97 2.16 32.55 -20.20
C LYS A 97 1.94 31.43 -19.17
N ARG A 98 1.97 30.16 -19.58
CA ARG A 98 1.81 29.02 -18.67
C ARG A 98 2.95 28.93 -17.67
N ASN A 99 2.61 28.59 -16.44
CA ASN A 99 3.62 28.19 -15.47
C ASN A 99 4.25 26.88 -15.94
N PHE A 100 5.56 26.76 -15.78
CA PHE A 100 6.30 25.53 -16.06
C PHE A 100 5.66 24.29 -15.42
N THR A 101 5.22 24.40 -14.16
CA THR A 101 4.60 23.27 -13.45
C THR A 101 3.33 22.81 -14.15
N GLU A 102 2.46 23.74 -14.54
CA GLU A 102 1.22 23.44 -15.27
C GLU A 102 1.51 22.84 -16.65
N ALA A 103 2.48 23.40 -17.38
CA ALA A 103 2.85 22.88 -18.70
C ALA A 103 3.40 21.45 -18.65
N VAL A 104 4.13 21.10 -17.58
CA VAL A 104 4.57 19.72 -17.33
C VAL A 104 3.39 18.84 -16.95
N GLU A 105 2.50 19.30 -16.07
CA GLU A 105 1.32 18.54 -15.65
C GLU A 105 0.38 18.24 -16.83
N ASP A 106 0.19 19.19 -17.75
CA ASP A 106 -0.69 19.05 -18.92
C ASP A 106 -0.23 17.97 -19.93
N ILE A 107 1.07 17.69 -19.98
CA ILE A 107 1.68 16.76 -20.94
C ILE A 107 2.21 15.49 -20.30
N THR A 108 2.36 15.48 -18.98
CA THR A 108 2.73 14.28 -18.23
C THR A 108 1.47 13.43 -18.21
N GLU A 109 1.53 12.23 -18.81
CA GLU A 109 0.41 11.30 -18.65
C GLU A 109 0.13 11.11 -17.17
N ALA A 110 -1.15 10.93 -16.83
CA ALA A 110 -1.57 10.72 -15.45
C ALA A 110 -0.60 9.75 -14.76
N PRO A 111 -0.13 10.07 -13.54
CA PRO A 111 0.95 9.33 -12.90
C PRO A 111 0.64 7.85 -12.97
N TRP A 112 1.53 7.09 -13.61
CA TRP A 112 1.30 5.67 -13.85
C TRP A 112 0.89 5.00 -12.55
N SER A 113 -0.20 4.24 -12.61
CA SER A 113 -0.69 3.40 -11.53
C SER A 113 -1.08 2.03 -12.06
N GLN A 114 -1.01 1.03 -11.18
CA GLN A 114 -1.48 -0.31 -11.44
C GLN A 114 -2.34 -0.77 -10.28
N GLU A 115 -3.48 -1.40 -10.61
CA GLU A 115 -4.29 -2.09 -9.62
C GLU A 115 -3.64 -3.45 -9.29
N VAL A 116 -3.51 -3.74 -7.99
CA VAL A 116 -3.05 -5.02 -7.47
C VAL A 116 -4.16 -5.66 -6.66
N VAL A 117 -4.37 -6.95 -6.89
CA VAL A 117 -5.35 -7.77 -6.20
C VAL A 117 -4.69 -8.44 -5.00
N ILE A 118 -5.15 -8.07 -3.81
CA ILE A 118 -4.70 -8.67 -2.54
C ILE A 118 -5.77 -9.65 -2.07
N ILE A 119 -5.39 -10.92 -1.98
CA ILE A 119 -6.29 -11.99 -1.56
C ILE A 119 -6.49 -11.97 -0.04
N ARG A 120 -7.73 -12.24 0.37
CA ARG A 120 -8.18 -12.27 1.77
C ARG A 120 -9.06 -13.48 2.07
N GLU A 121 -9.01 -14.50 1.23
CA GLU A 121 -9.65 -15.78 1.51
C GLU A 121 -8.93 -16.44 2.70
N PRO A 122 -9.62 -17.13 3.64
CA PRO A 122 -8.97 -17.66 4.85
C PRO A 122 -7.76 -18.56 4.59
N GLU A 123 -7.81 -19.36 3.53
CA GLU A 123 -6.72 -20.26 3.14
C GLU A 123 -5.62 -19.56 2.32
N ALA A 124 -5.80 -18.27 2.04
CA ALA A 124 -4.90 -17.46 1.23
C ALA A 124 -4.69 -16.03 1.71
N MET A 125 -4.87 -15.80 3.01
CA MET A 125 -5.01 -14.47 3.58
C MET A 125 -3.70 -13.71 3.61
N VAL A 126 -3.68 -12.53 2.99
CA VAL A 126 -2.54 -11.61 3.04
C VAL A 126 -2.77 -10.56 4.13
N HIS A 127 -1.80 -10.42 5.02
CA HIS A 127 -1.76 -9.37 6.04
C HIS A 127 -1.09 -8.11 5.49
N TYR A 128 -1.52 -6.95 5.94
CA TYR A 128 -0.97 -5.65 5.53
C TYR A 128 -1.17 -4.60 6.62
N ASN A 129 -0.44 -3.49 6.52
CA ASN A 129 -0.57 -2.38 7.46
C ASN A 129 -1.88 -1.60 7.24
N SER A 130 -2.61 -1.28 8.32
CA SER A 130 -3.94 -0.67 8.32
C SER A 130 -4.06 0.70 7.62
N LYS A 131 -2.95 1.35 7.29
CA LYS A 131 -2.96 2.64 6.54
C LYS A 131 -3.26 2.51 5.04
N ALA A 132 -3.36 1.28 4.51
CA ALA A 132 -3.66 1.04 3.11
C ALA A 132 -5.12 1.45 2.76
N THR A 133 -5.29 2.36 1.79
CA THR A 133 -6.62 2.71 1.26
C THR A 133 -6.93 1.80 0.06
N PHE A 134 -8.05 1.07 0.12
CA PHE A 134 -8.46 0.17 -0.96
C PHE A 134 -9.49 0.84 -1.86
N LYS A 135 -9.30 0.70 -3.17
CA LYS A 135 -10.19 1.26 -4.18
C LYS A 135 -11.51 0.49 -4.27
N LYS A 136 -11.41 -0.84 -4.20
CA LYS A 136 -12.55 -1.77 -4.23
C LYS A 136 -12.30 -2.90 -3.25
N VAL A 137 -13.35 -3.33 -2.56
CA VAL A 137 -13.28 -4.42 -1.59
C VAL A 137 -14.37 -5.41 -1.95
N TYR A 138 -13.98 -6.66 -2.17
CA TYR A 138 -14.87 -7.77 -2.47
C TYR A 138 -14.79 -8.81 -1.35
N ARG A 139 -15.57 -9.89 -1.50
CA ARG A 139 -15.66 -10.94 -0.49
C ARG A 139 -14.32 -11.58 -0.17
N ASN A 140 -13.58 -12.04 -1.18
CA ASN A 140 -12.33 -12.78 -0.98
C ASN A 140 -11.08 -12.08 -1.53
N HIS A 141 -11.19 -10.83 -2.00
CA HIS A 141 -10.05 -10.03 -2.46
C HIS A 141 -10.30 -8.52 -2.35
N ARG A 142 -9.24 -7.72 -2.47
CA ARG A 142 -9.28 -6.25 -2.49
C ARG A 142 -8.39 -5.70 -3.60
N PHE A 143 -8.76 -4.55 -4.14
CA PHE A 143 -7.96 -3.81 -5.11
C PHE A 143 -7.22 -2.68 -4.42
N TYR A 144 -5.90 -2.69 -4.56
CA TYR A 144 -5.00 -1.65 -4.08
C TYR A 144 -4.30 -0.99 -5.27
N GLU A 145 -4.36 0.33 -5.35
CA GLU A 145 -3.76 1.08 -6.46
C GLU A 145 -2.34 1.53 -6.06
N LEU A 146 -1.35 1.09 -6.83
CA LEU A 146 0.06 1.44 -6.63
C LEU A 146 0.54 2.33 -7.77
N GLY A 147 0.88 3.58 -7.43
CA GLY A 147 1.55 4.49 -8.34
C GLY A 147 3.08 4.37 -8.31
N ASN A 148 3.75 5.04 -9.25
CA ASN A 148 5.21 5.15 -9.24
C ASN A 148 5.71 5.75 -7.90
N GLY A 149 6.72 5.12 -7.30
CA GLY A 149 7.28 5.50 -5.99
C GLY A 149 6.41 5.12 -4.78
N SER A 150 5.22 4.56 -4.99
CA SER A 150 4.35 4.08 -3.92
C SER A 150 4.75 2.66 -3.50
N SER A 151 4.48 2.31 -2.24
CA SER A 151 4.74 0.97 -1.73
C SER A 151 3.78 0.52 -0.64
N ILE A 152 3.63 -0.80 -0.50
CA ILE A 152 2.84 -1.43 0.58
C ILE A 152 3.59 -2.64 1.13
N ASN A 153 3.58 -2.79 2.45
CA ASN A 153 4.16 -3.95 3.13
C ASN A 153 3.06 -5.00 3.35
N LEU A 154 3.36 -6.23 2.96
CA LEU A 154 2.47 -7.37 3.09
C LEU A 154 3.18 -8.50 3.84
N SER A 155 2.42 -9.41 4.45
CA SER A 155 2.94 -10.62 5.07
C SER A 155 1.97 -11.79 5.03
N CYS A 156 2.53 -12.99 5.14
CA CYS A 156 1.80 -14.25 5.34
C CYS A 156 1.97 -14.78 6.77
N ASN A 157 1.18 -15.78 7.14
CA ASN A 157 1.37 -16.47 8.42
C ASN A 157 2.68 -17.27 8.43
N ASP A 158 3.08 -17.68 9.62
CA ASP A 158 4.26 -18.52 9.84
C ASP A 158 4.19 -19.83 9.06
N GLY A 159 5.22 -20.09 8.26
CA GLY A 159 5.33 -21.29 7.43
C GLY A 159 4.57 -21.23 6.10
N GLU A 160 3.75 -20.20 5.87
CA GLU A 160 3.11 -19.99 4.57
C GLU A 160 4.08 -19.40 3.54
N LYS A 161 3.94 -19.86 2.30
CA LYS A 161 4.67 -19.31 1.16
C LYS A 161 3.93 -18.10 0.61
N HIS A 162 4.67 -17.08 0.17
CA HIS A 162 4.09 -15.97 -0.56
C HIS A 162 3.84 -16.40 -2.00
N CYS A 163 2.63 -16.19 -2.49
CA CYS A 163 2.22 -16.41 -3.86
C CYS A 163 2.12 -15.06 -4.58
N LEU A 164 2.94 -14.87 -5.61
CA LEU A 164 3.02 -13.64 -6.40
C LEU A 164 2.77 -13.99 -7.85
N CYS A 165 1.75 -13.40 -8.46
CA CYS A 165 1.39 -13.69 -9.85
C CYS A 165 1.29 -12.41 -10.66
N ASN A 166 1.61 -12.49 -11.96
CA ASN A 166 1.29 -11.42 -12.90
C ASN A 166 -0.18 -11.48 -13.37
N GLU A 167 -0.58 -10.58 -14.26
CA GLU A 167 -1.94 -10.51 -14.80
C GLU A 167 -2.36 -11.79 -15.55
N ALA A 168 -1.41 -12.46 -16.22
CA ALA A 168 -1.62 -13.72 -16.92
C ALA A 168 -1.65 -14.94 -15.99
N LEU A 169 -1.63 -14.73 -14.66
CA LEU A 169 -1.60 -15.75 -13.63
C LEU A 169 -0.36 -16.67 -13.71
N ASP A 170 0.75 -16.18 -14.24
CA ASP A 170 2.06 -16.81 -14.05
C ASP A 170 2.53 -16.52 -12.62
N CYS A 171 2.59 -17.56 -11.80
CA CYS A 171 2.71 -17.47 -10.35
C CYS A 171 4.02 -18.06 -9.83
N GLY A 172 4.70 -17.33 -8.94
CA GLY A 172 5.82 -17.83 -8.14
C GLY A 172 5.45 -18.05 -6.67
N LYS A 173 5.93 -19.15 -6.08
CA LYS A 173 5.83 -19.45 -4.64
C LYS A 173 7.17 -19.22 -3.93
N PHE A 174 7.18 -18.35 -2.92
CA PHE A 174 8.41 -17.92 -2.24
C PHE A 174 8.36 -18.21 -0.74
N SER A 175 9.36 -18.94 -0.25
CA SER A 175 9.63 -19.10 1.18
C SER A 175 10.62 -18.02 1.60
N LEU A 176 10.22 -17.15 2.52
CA LEU A 176 11.01 -16.00 2.97
C LEU A 176 11.35 -16.14 4.44
N THR A 177 12.59 -15.79 4.82
CA THR A 177 13.00 -15.72 6.22
C THR A 177 12.26 -14.61 6.97
N SER A 178 11.98 -13.49 6.28
CA SER A 178 11.41 -12.29 6.90
C SER A 178 9.88 -12.30 7.02
N LYS A 179 9.17 -13.29 6.45
CA LYS A 179 7.69 -13.35 6.31
C LYS A 179 7.03 -12.12 5.67
N HIS A 180 7.81 -11.10 5.30
CA HIS A 180 7.31 -9.83 4.81
C HIS A 180 7.84 -9.56 3.41
N ILE A 181 6.94 -9.10 2.56
CA ILE A 181 7.28 -8.54 1.26
C ILE A 181 6.92 -7.06 1.21
N ILE A 182 7.50 -6.38 0.24
CA ILE A 182 7.11 -5.03 -0.15
C ILE A 182 6.77 -5.03 -1.64
N LEU A 183 5.57 -4.54 -1.96
CA LEU A 183 5.22 -4.20 -3.33
C LEU A 183 5.61 -2.75 -3.59
N ARG A 184 6.18 -2.49 -4.77
CA ARG A 184 6.57 -1.14 -5.20
C ARG A 184 6.15 -0.88 -6.62
N GLY A 185 5.47 0.24 -6.86
CA GLY A 185 5.26 0.74 -8.21
C GLY A 185 6.52 1.45 -8.70
N GLU A 186 7.12 0.96 -9.78
CA GLU A 186 8.40 1.47 -10.29
C GLU A 186 8.37 1.62 -11.80
N CYS A 187 8.85 2.76 -12.29
CA CYS A 187 9.09 3.02 -13.70
C CYS A 187 10.59 3.00 -14.02
N ASN A 188 10.98 2.28 -15.06
CA ASN A 188 12.36 2.33 -15.56
C ASN A 188 12.57 3.55 -16.49
N GLY A 189 13.83 3.85 -16.81
CA GLY A 189 14.19 4.99 -17.68
C GLY A 189 13.73 4.86 -19.14
N GLU A 190 13.23 3.69 -19.54
CA GLU A 190 12.64 3.42 -20.86
C GLU A 190 11.12 3.61 -20.88
N GLY A 191 10.54 3.96 -19.73
CA GLY A 191 9.10 4.17 -19.55
C GLY A 191 8.29 2.90 -19.33
N ARG A 192 8.94 1.76 -19.09
CA ARG A 192 8.23 0.57 -18.63
C ARG A 192 8.00 0.68 -17.14
N CYS A 193 6.73 0.70 -16.76
CA CYS A 193 6.32 0.73 -15.37
C CYS A 193 5.65 -0.59 -14.98
N GLY A 194 5.81 -0.98 -13.72
CA GLY A 194 5.21 -2.20 -13.19
C GLY A 194 5.28 -2.24 -11.68
N VAL A 195 4.37 -3.01 -11.06
CA VAL A 195 4.49 -3.32 -9.63
C VAL A 195 5.44 -4.49 -9.46
N ASN A 196 6.51 -4.29 -8.70
CA ASN A 196 7.49 -5.33 -8.39
C ASN A 196 7.40 -5.74 -6.93
N SER A 197 7.65 -7.01 -6.66
CA SER A 197 7.65 -7.58 -5.30
C SER A 197 9.07 -7.86 -4.84
N TYR A 198 9.39 -7.43 -3.62
CA TYR A 198 10.70 -7.62 -3.02
C TYR A 198 10.58 -8.27 -1.64
N ASP A 199 11.59 -9.06 -1.27
CA ASP A 199 11.77 -9.41 0.13
C ASP A 199 12.08 -8.13 0.91
N ARG A 200 11.34 -7.90 2.00
CA ARG A 200 11.35 -6.61 2.67
C ARG A 200 12.72 -6.28 3.26
N TRP A 201 13.51 -7.27 3.69
CA TRP A 201 14.79 -7.05 4.39
C TRP A 201 15.98 -7.04 3.43
N THR A 202 16.09 -8.09 2.62
CA THR A 202 17.19 -8.27 1.67
C THR A 202 17.07 -7.37 0.45
N LYS A 203 15.87 -6.80 0.21
CA LYS A 203 15.52 -6.03 -1.00
C LYS A 203 15.69 -6.85 -2.30
N LYS A 204 15.79 -8.17 -2.20
CA LYS A 204 15.89 -9.05 -3.36
C LYS A 204 14.56 -9.03 -4.11
N LEU A 205 14.61 -8.83 -5.43
CA LEU A 205 13.46 -8.98 -6.31
C LEU A 205 12.97 -10.42 -6.27
N LEU A 206 11.70 -10.60 -5.95
CA LEU A 206 11.03 -11.90 -5.91
C LEU A 206 10.26 -12.15 -7.19
N HIS A 207 9.48 -11.16 -7.63
CA HIS A 207 8.61 -11.27 -8.78
C HIS A 207 8.43 -9.90 -9.45
N SER A 208 8.48 -9.86 -10.78
CA SER A 208 8.24 -8.65 -11.57
C SER A 208 6.79 -8.58 -12.04
N ASN A 209 6.28 -7.37 -12.23
CA ASN A 209 4.92 -7.13 -12.73
C ASN A 209 3.82 -7.90 -11.94
N THR A 210 3.92 -7.89 -10.63
CA THR A 210 2.98 -8.54 -9.71
C THR A 210 1.61 -7.86 -9.78
N HIS A 211 0.58 -8.64 -10.11
CA HIS A 211 -0.81 -8.23 -10.17
C HIS A 211 -1.66 -8.88 -9.08
N TYR A 212 -1.30 -10.09 -8.63
CA TYR A 212 -1.99 -10.80 -7.56
C TYR A 212 -1.02 -11.17 -6.43
N VAL A 213 -1.47 -11.02 -5.20
CA VAL A 213 -0.75 -11.45 -4.00
C VAL A 213 -1.64 -12.29 -3.10
N SER A 214 -1.12 -13.45 -2.69
CA SER A 214 -1.78 -14.42 -1.81
C SER A 214 -0.76 -15.13 -0.92
N CYS A 215 -1.25 -15.87 0.08
CA CYS A 215 -0.42 -16.69 0.97
C CYS A 215 -0.82 -18.16 0.84
N GLY A 216 0.11 -19.11 0.82
CA GLY A 216 -0.20 -20.55 0.72
C GLY A 216 -0.72 -21.00 -0.66
N LYS A 217 -1.95 -20.61 -1.03
CA LYS A 217 -2.58 -20.85 -2.34
C LYS A 217 -2.36 -19.67 -3.26
N CYS A 218 -2.03 -19.93 -4.52
CA CYS A 218 -1.80 -18.88 -5.52
C CYS A 218 -3.11 -18.47 -6.22
N ALA A 219 -3.08 -17.35 -6.94
CA ALA A 219 -4.27 -16.77 -7.56
C ALA A 219 -4.88 -17.66 -8.67
N ASP A 220 -4.08 -18.49 -9.32
CA ASP A 220 -4.50 -19.53 -10.27
C ASP A 220 -5.28 -20.67 -9.59
N GLU A 221 -5.11 -20.85 -8.28
CA GLU A 221 -5.80 -21.85 -7.45
C GLU A 221 -7.07 -21.29 -6.77
N ILE A 222 -7.37 -20.00 -6.96
CA ILE A 222 -8.41 -19.28 -6.21
C ILE A 222 -9.45 -18.72 -7.17
N LYS A 223 -10.72 -19.03 -6.91
CA LYS A 223 -11.83 -18.42 -7.66
C LYS A 223 -12.17 -17.06 -7.04
N LEU A 224 -11.92 -15.98 -7.77
CA LEU A 224 -12.28 -14.63 -7.32
C LEU A 224 -13.81 -14.50 -7.21
N ASP A 225 -14.28 -14.08 -6.03
CA ASP A 225 -15.68 -13.80 -5.74
C ASP A 225 -15.87 -12.27 -5.67
N THR A 226 -16.46 -11.70 -6.73
CA THR A 226 -16.77 -10.28 -6.86
C THR A 226 -18.09 -9.89 -6.20
N SER A 227 -18.71 -10.79 -5.44
CA SER A 227 -19.80 -10.41 -4.54
C SER A 227 -19.33 -9.31 -3.59
N PRO A 228 -20.23 -8.42 -3.16
CA PRO A 228 -19.94 -7.50 -2.07
C PRO A 228 -19.33 -8.24 -0.88
N PRO A 229 -18.47 -7.57 -0.09
CA PRO A 229 -18.03 -8.10 1.18
C PRO A 229 -19.24 -8.63 1.93
N ARG A 230 -19.11 -9.80 2.58
CA ARG A 230 -20.19 -10.26 3.45
C ARG A 230 -20.45 -9.12 4.42
N ASP A 231 -21.71 -8.72 4.55
CA ASP A 231 -22.10 -7.92 5.70
C ASP A 231 -21.49 -8.62 6.90
N PRO A 232 -20.70 -7.89 7.72
CA PRO A 232 -20.09 -8.49 8.88
C PRO A 232 -21.20 -9.27 9.59
N CYS A 233 -20.98 -10.54 9.91
CA CYS A 233 -21.88 -11.29 10.80
C CYS A 233 -21.82 -10.73 12.23
N LEU A 234 -21.46 -9.46 12.36
CA LEU A 234 -21.49 -8.67 13.55
C LEU A 234 -22.90 -8.06 13.62
N PRO A 235 -23.57 -8.19 14.76
CA PRO A 235 -24.81 -7.46 14.98
C PRO A 235 -24.56 -5.97 14.70
N ARG A 236 -25.54 -5.25 14.12
CA ARG A 236 -25.39 -3.81 13.86
C ARG A 236 -24.99 -3.09 15.15
N ILE A 237 -24.29 -1.97 15.08
CA ILE A 237 -23.86 -1.29 16.32
C ILE A 237 -25.08 -0.91 17.18
N GLU A 238 -26.21 -0.59 16.56
CA GLU A 238 -27.48 -0.34 17.25
C GLU A 238 -28.03 -1.62 17.89
N ASP A 239 -27.82 -2.78 17.27
CA ASP A 239 -28.22 -4.07 17.83
C ASP A 239 -27.27 -4.50 18.96
N VAL A 240 -25.99 -4.14 18.90
CA VAL A 240 -25.00 -4.32 19.97
C VAL A 240 -25.28 -3.38 21.14
N GLU A 241 -25.62 -2.12 20.85
CA GLU A 241 -26.06 -1.14 21.85
C GLU A 241 -27.37 -1.58 22.49
N LYS A 242 -28.31 -2.15 21.74
CA LYS A 242 -29.54 -2.74 22.30
C LYS A 242 -29.35 -4.14 22.88
N SER A 243 -28.24 -4.80 22.57
CA SER A 243 -27.98 -6.16 23.05
C SER A 243 -27.86 -6.14 24.56
N LYS A 244 -28.39 -7.18 25.19
CA LYS A 244 -28.19 -7.36 26.62
C LYS A 244 -26.68 -7.54 26.83
N PRO A 245 -26.02 -6.67 27.60
CA PRO A 245 -24.59 -6.81 27.89
C PRO A 245 -24.30 -8.25 28.32
N ILE A 246 -23.23 -8.84 27.78
CA ILE A 246 -22.79 -10.15 28.24
C ILE A 246 -22.15 -9.95 29.62
N GLY A 247 -22.97 -10.10 30.66
CA GLY A 247 -22.65 -9.75 32.03
C GLY A 247 -23.91 -9.56 32.86
N VAL A 248 -23.79 -9.71 34.17
CA VAL A 248 -24.95 -9.91 35.09
C VAL A 248 -25.63 -8.60 35.52
N CYS A 249 -25.52 -7.49 34.77
CA CYS A 249 -25.88 -6.15 35.24
C CYS A 249 -26.73 -5.33 34.25
N ASP A 250 -27.69 -4.57 34.77
CA ASP A 250 -28.23 -3.37 34.10
C ASP A 250 -27.20 -2.24 34.22
N VAL A 251 -26.43 -2.02 33.16
CA VAL A 251 -25.41 -0.98 33.09
C VAL A 251 -25.93 0.24 32.34
N ASP A 252 -25.57 1.43 32.82
CA ASP A 252 -25.73 2.67 32.05
C ASP A 252 -24.93 2.53 30.75
N GLN A 253 -25.63 2.33 29.63
CA GLN A 253 -25.02 2.08 28.32
C GLN A 253 -24.09 3.21 27.86
N LYS A 254 -24.16 4.39 28.50
CA LYS A 254 -23.24 5.50 28.25
C LYS A 254 -21.84 5.29 28.85
N LYS A 255 -21.67 4.36 29.78
CA LYS A 255 -20.43 4.12 30.54
C LYS A 255 -19.74 2.79 30.23
N VAL A 256 -20.36 1.94 29.42
CA VAL A 256 -19.80 0.63 29.05
C VAL A 256 -19.63 0.57 27.54
N MET A 257 -18.39 0.36 27.10
CA MET A 257 -18.13 0.05 25.70
C MET A 257 -18.46 -1.42 25.45
N ASN A 258 -19.74 -1.75 25.20
CA ASN A 258 -20.14 -3.02 24.55
C ASN A 258 -19.66 -3.09 23.09
N LYS A 259 -18.66 -2.30 22.71
CA LYS A 259 -18.39 -1.88 21.33
C LYS A 259 -17.26 -2.65 20.67
N LEU A 260 -16.88 -3.82 21.19
CA LEU A 260 -15.89 -4.65 20.49
C LEU A 260 -16.57 -5.43 19.37
N GLN A 261 -16.75 -4.75 18.24
CA GLN A 261 -16.99 -5.37 16.94
C GLN A 261 -15.62 -5.73 16.34
N VAL A 262 -15.12 -6.94 16.62
CA VAL A 262 -13.96 -7.45 15.87
C VAL A 262 -14.47 -7.98 14.54
N ASP A 263 -14.32 -7.19 13.49
CA ASP A 263 -14.49 -7.71 12.13
C ASP A 263 -13.51 -8.87 11.94
N TYR A 264 -14.00 -10.03 11.47
CA TYR A 264 -13.20 -11.21 11.07
C TYR A 264 -12.23 -10.94 9.91
N LEU A 265 -11.96 -9.66 9.66
CA LEU A 265 -11.22 -9.10 8.56
C LEU A 265 -10.22 -8.05 9.05
N LEU A 266 -10.20 -7.76 10.37
CA LEU A 266 -9.16 -7.03 11.06
C LEU A 266 -8.19 -8.06 11.66
N PRO A 267 -7.06 -8.34 10.99
CA PRO A 267 -6.12 -9.35 11.47
C PRO A 267 -5.43 -8.96 12.79
N TYR A 268 -5.51 -7.68 13.18
CA TYR A 268 -4.75 -7.14 14.31
C TYR A 268 -5.45 -5.93 14.93
N ALA A 269 -5.83 -6.02 16.20
CA ALA A 269 -6.30 -4.89 16.99
C ALA A 269 -5.41 -4.73 18.24
N PRO A 270 -4.61 -3.64 18.34
CA PRO A 270 -3.86 -3.34 19.55
C PRO A 270 -4.80 -2.86 20.65
N THR A 271 -4.65 -3.40 21.85
CA THR A 271 -5.37 -2.95 23.05
C THR A 271 -4.38 -2.58 24.14
N THR A 272 -4.52 -1.37 24.68
CA THR A 272 -3.70 -0.86 25.78
C THR A 272 -4.62 -0.30 26.86
N SER A 273 -4.80 -1.01 27.97
CA SER A 273 -5.25 -0.40 29.22
C SER A 273 -4.73 -1.20 30.41
N GLU A 274 -4.51 -0.53 31.54
CA GLU A 274 -4.04 -1.14 32.80
C GLU A 274 -5.13 -1.97 33.51
N ASP A 275 -6.32 -2.05 32.92
CA ASP A 275 -7.46 -2.81 33.45
C ASP A 275 -8.32 -3.25 32.27
N THR A 276 -7.93 -4.30 31.54
CA THR A 276 -8.79 -4.85 30.48
C THR A 276 -9.38 -6.19 30.91
N ALA A 277 -10.70 -6.31 30.82
CA ALA A 277 -11.47 -7.51 31.09
C ALA A 277 -11.74 -8.29 29.80
N ILE A 278 -11.29 -9.54 29.72
CA ILE A 278 -11.52 -10.43 28.58
C ILE A 278 -12.46 -11.57 29.01
N GLN A 279 -13.49 -11.84 28.21
CA GLN A 279 -14.33 -13.03 28.37
C GLN A 279 -14.04 -14.04 27.27
N ALA A 280 -13.83 -15.29 27.65
CA ALA A 280 -13.76 -16.42 26.73
C ALA A 280 -15.12 -17.14 26.62
N LYS A 281 -15.31 -17.91 25.54
CA LYS A 281 -16.56 -18.63 25.22
C LYS A 281 -17.03 -19.63 26.28
N ASN A 282 -16.14 -20.02 27.19
CA ASN A 282 -16.43 -20.87 28.35
C ASN A 282 -16.89 -20.09 29.59
N ASP A 283 -17.31 -18.84 29.41
CA ASP A 283 -17.75 -17.91 30.46
C ASP A 283 -16.67 -17.59 31.52
N LYS A 284 -15.39 -17.82 31.20
CA LYS A 284 -14.28 -17.41 32.05
C LYS A 284 -13.84 -15.99 31.73
N PHE A 285 -13.53 -15.26 32.79
CA PHE A 285 -13.02 -13.90 32.74
C PHE A 285 -11.51 -13.88 33.03
N TYR A 286 -10.82 -13.00 32.32
CA TYR A 286 -9.40 -12.76 32.47
C TYR A 286 -9.15 -11.27 32.63
N THR A 287 -8.27 -10.90 33.55
CA THR A 287 -7.68 -9.56 33.60
C THR A 287 -6.47 -9.56 32.67
N ALA A 288 -6.46 -8.65 31.71
CA ALA A 288 -5.36 -8.45 30.78
C ALA A 288 -4.53 -7.24 31.21
N GLU A 289 -3.23 -7.45 31.31
CA GLU A 289 -2.22 -6.48 31.72
C GLU A 289 -1.18 -6.32 30.62
N GLY A 290 -0.76 -5.08 30.37
CA GLY A 290 0.22 -4.74 29.34
C GLY A 290 -0.37 -4.61 27.93
N LEU A 291 0.52 -4.41 26.95
CA LEU A 291 0.14 -4.39 25.54
C LEU A 291 -0.13 -5.83 25.09
N PHE A 292 -1.34 -6.07 24.61
CA PHE A 292 -1.71 -7.33 23.98
C PHE A 292 -2.44 -7.05 22.66
N PHE A 293 -2.48 -8.07 21.82
CA PHE A 293 -3.07 -8.00 20.50
C PHE A 293 -4.14 -9.06 20.36
N LEU A 294 -5.31 -8.64 19.90
CA LEU A 294 -6.33 -9.58 19.44
C LEU A 294 -6.01 -9.96 18.00
N GLN A 295 -5.86 -11.26 17.79
CA GLN A 295 -5.63 -11.85 16.48
C GLN A 295 -6.72 -12.85 16.15
N GLN A 296 -7.12 -12.89 14.88
CA GLN A 296 -7.87 -14.01 14.36
C GLN A 296 -6.89 -15.09 13.88
N TYR A 297 -7.08 -16.30 14.40
CA TYR A 297 -6.29 -17.46 14.01
C TYR A 297 -7.21 -18.53 13.44
N CYS A 298 -6.91 -18.99 12.22
CA CYS A 298 -7.58 -20.15 11.61
C CYS A 298 -6.59 -21.31 11.57
N GLY A 299 -6.91 -22.39 12.28
CA GLY A 299 -6.11 -23.60 12.29
C GLY A 299 -6.14 -24.33 10.94
N LYS A 300 -5.27 -25.32 10.79
CA LYS A 300 -5.21 -26.16 9.57
C LYS A 300 -6.49 -26.95 9.29
N ASP A 301 -7.34 -27.12 10.31
CA ASP A 301 -8.66 -27.75 10.19
C ASP A 301 -9.76 -26.79 9.72
N GLY A 302 -9.41 -25.53 9.41
CA GLY A 302 -10.33 -24.49 8.97
C GLY A 302 -11.13 -23.84 10.10
N LYS A 303 -10.93 -24.23 11.36
CA LYS A 303 -11.59 -23.59 12.49
C LYS A 303 -10.87 -22.32 12.88
N CYS A 304 -11.63 -21.22 12.94
CA CYS A 304 -11.13 -19.92 13.34
C CYS A 304 -11.52 -19.57 14.78
N THR A 305 -10.61 -18.92 15.49
CA THR A 305 -10.79 -18.37 16.84
C THR A 305 -10.25 -16.94 16.90
N ILE A 306 -10.78 -16.14 17.81
CA ILE A 306 -10.09 -14.93 18.29
C ILE A 306 -9.21 -15.35 19.45
N MET A 307 -7.95 -14.91 19.44
CA MET A 307 -6.98 -15.18 20.49
C MET A 307 -6.26 -13.90 20.92
N ALA A 308 -5.73 -13.90 22.14
CA ALA A 308 -4.88 -12.83 22.65
C ALA A 308 -3.40 -13.26 22.61
N GLU A 309 -2.59 -12.41 21.99
CA GLU A 309 -1.14 -12.51 21.88
C GLU A 309 -0.47 -11.40 22.70
N ASP A 310 0.71 -11.67 23.25
CA ASP A 310 1.44 -10.84 24.21
C ASP A 310 0.65 -10.59 25.50
N GLY A 311 1.06 -9.58 26.27
CA GLY A 311 0.48 -9.21 27.54
C GLY A 311 0.49 -10.33 28.59
N THR A 312 -0.30 -10.13 29.64
CA THR A 312 -0.59 -11.13 30.65
C THR A 312 -2.09 -11.22 30.87
N MET A 313 -2.67 -12.40 30.66
CA MET A 313 -4.09 -12.68 30.86
C MET A 313 -4.25 -13.60 32.07
N THR A 314 -4.63 -13.01 33.21
CA THR A 314 -4.78 -13.70 34.50
C THR A 314 -6.25 -14.09 34.71
N PRO A 315 -6.56 -15.37 34.92
CA PRO A 315 -7.93 -15.82 35.12
C PRO A 315 -8.46 -15.33 36.46
N VAL A 316 -9.71 -14.92 36.48
CA VAL A 316 -10.30 -14.27 37.65
C VAL A 316 -10.87 -15.26 38.64
N ASN A 317 -11.40 -16.38 38.15
CA ASN A 317 -11.97 -17.46 38.97
C ASN A 317 -11.24 -18.78 38.73
N GLY A 318 -9.93 -18.77 38.91
CA GLY A 318 -9.08 -19.94 38.72
C GLY A 318 -8.93 -20.37 37.26
N GLY A 319 -7.87 -21.13 36.98
CA GLY A 319 -7.53 -21.56 35.63
C GLY A 319 -6.09 -21.21 35.29
N LYS A 320 -5.82 -21.17 33.99
CA LYS A 320 -4.48 -20.94 33.45
C LYS A 320 -4.26 -19.45 33.20
N THR A 321 -3.13 -18.92 33.67
CA THR A 321 -2.61 -17.62 33.26
C THR A 321 -1.85 -17.77 31.95
N TYR A 322 -2.09 -16.84 31.03
CA TYR A 322 -1.35 -16.75 29.77
C TYR A 322 -0.44 -15.54 29.83
N THR A 323 0.82 -15.68 29.45
CA THR A 323 1.81 -14.60 29.50
C THR A 323 2.61 -14.56 28.21
N GLU A 324 3.10 -13.38 27.84
CA GLU A 324 4.04 -13.21 26.71
C GLU A 324 5.24 -14.16 26.84
N VAL A 325 5.79 -14.35 28.05
CA VAL A 325 6.91 -15.26 28.28
C VAL A 325 6.52 -16.71 28.01
N ALA A 326 5.32 -17.14 28.41
CA ALA A 326 4.84 -18.49 28.15
C ALA A 326 4.50 -18.76 26.67
N GLN A 327 4.34 -17.70 25.87
CA GLN A 327 4.13 -17.76 24.43
C GLN A 327 5.43 -17.94 23.63
N LYS A 328 6.61 -17.99 24.28
CA LYS A 328 7.91 -18.12 23.61
C LYS A 328 8.67 -19.38 24.05
N ILE A 329 9.59 -19.84 23.20
CA ILE A 329 10.63 -20.83 23.49
C ILE A 329 11.97 -20.14 23.18
N GLY A 330 12.65 -19.68 24.23
CA GLY A 330 13.74 -18.72 24.05
C GLY A 330 13.20 -17.40 23.49
N ASP A 331 13.78 -16.93 22.38
CA ASP A 331 13.35 -15.70 21.70
C ASP A 331 12.28 -15.94 20.63
N GLU A 332 11.99 -17.20 20.30
CA GLU A 332 11.02 -17.56 19.26
C GLU A 332 9.61 -17.71 19.82
N ARG A 333 8.61 -17.20 19.11
CA ARG A 333 7.19 -17.43 19.45
C ARG A 333 6.78 -18.87 19.18
N LYS A 334 5.95 -19.42 20.08
CA LYS A 334 5.31 -20.72 19.90
C LYS A 334 4.32 -20.68 18.74
N PRO A 335 4.11 -21.80 18.03
CA PRO A 335 3.10 -21.87 16.98
C PRO A 335 1.74 -21.46 17.52
N PHE A 336 0.97 -20.68 16.74
CA PHE A 336 -0.37 -20.28 17.16
C PHE A 336 -1.31 -21.45 17.37
N ASP A 337 -1.03 -22.62 16.80
CA ASP A 337 -1.71 -23.91 17.07
C ASP A 337 -1.56 -24.41 18.51
N ASP A 338 -0.59 -23.91 19.29
CA ASP A 338 -0.41 -24.25 20.70
C ASP A 338 -1.53 -23.64 21.56
N THR A 339 -2.59 -24.42 21.82
CA THR A 339 -3.74 -24.03 22.64
C THR A 339 -3.36 -23.75 24.11
N ASP A 340 -2.19 -24.21 24.53
CA ASP A 340 -1.67 -23.97 25.86
C ASP A 340 -0.89 -22.66 25.95
N ALA A 341 -0.38 -22.12 24.85
CA ALA A 341 0.36 -20.86 24.87
C ALA A 341 -0.54 -19.61 24.87
N TYR A 342 -1.69 -19.67 24.22
CA TYR A 342 -2.53 -18.50 23.94
C TYR A 342 -3.93 -18.58 24.56
N LEU A 343 -4.45 -17.45 25.05
CA LEU A 343 -5.86 -17.35 25.42
C LEU A 343 -6.69 -17.32 24.12
N ARG A 344 -7.66 -18.23 24.01
CA ARG A 344 -8.48 -18.43 22.81
C ARG A 344 -9.97 -18.30 23.10
N ASP A 345 -10.76 -18.41 22.04
CA ASP A 345 -12.21 -18.32 22.04
C ASP A 345 -12.70 -17.04 22.72
N ILE A 346 -12.00 -15.93 22.50
CA ILE A 346 -12.35 -14.63 23.06
C ILE A 346 -13.67 -14.16 22.43
N VAL A 347 -14.66 -13.87 23.27
CA VAL A 347 -15.99 -13.42 22.86
C VAL A 347 -16.24 -11.95 23.19
N SER A 348 -15.55 -11.40 24.19
CA SER A 348 -15.64 -9.98 24.52
C SER A 348 -14.35 -9.47 25.16
N VAL A 349 -14.08 -8.18 24.95
CA VAL A 349 -13.04 -7.41 25.64
C VAL A 349 -13.65 -6.08 26.04
N THR A 350 -13.51 -5.74 27.31
CA THR A 350 -14.09 -4.55 27.93
C THR A 350 -13.04 -3.87 28.79
N GLU A 351 -13.03 -2.55 28.83
CA GLU A 351 -12.19 -1.80 29.77
C GLU A 351 -12.79 -1.89 31.19
N GLY A 352 -11.93 -2.07 32.20
CA GLY A 352 -12.26 -2.18 33.62
C GLY A 352 -11.89 -3.51 34.28
N SER A 353 -12.23 -3.64 35.56
CA SER A 353 -11.89 -4.79 36.42
C SER A 353 -12.76 -6.03 36.16
N CYS A 354 -12.18 -7.22 36.36
CA CYS A 354 -12.86 -8.51 36.24
C CYS A 354 -13.26 -9.17 37.60
N PRO A 355 -14.33 -10.00 37.65
CA PRO A 355 -15.39 -9.99 36.64
C PRO A 355 -16.05 -8.61 36.74
N PRO A 356 -16.69 -8.11 35.67
CA PRO A 356 -17.41 -6.85 35.75
C PRO A 356 -18.29 -6.83 37.01
N LYS A 357 -18.09 -5.84 37.89
CA LYS A 357 -18.75 -5.81 39.21
C LYS A 357 -20.25 -6.04 39.05
N LYS A 358 -20.80 -7.01 39.80
CA LYS A 358 -22.25 -7.19 39.92
C LYS A 358 -22.85 -5.93 40.53
N CYS A 359 -23.80 -5.30 39.84
CA CYS A 359 -24.53 -4.17 40.37
C CYS A 359 -25.34 -4.63 41.59
N VAL A 360 -25.22 -3.90 42.69
CA VAL A 360 -26.11 -4.05 43.86
C VAL A 360 -27.32 -3.17 43.55
N ASN A 361 -28.51 -3.79 43.47
CA ASN A 361 -29.79 -3.10 43.22
C ASN A 361 -30.12 -2.08 44.30
#